data_AF-A0A951KDW3-F1
#
_entry.id   AF-A0A951KDW3-F1
#
_cell.length_a   1.000
_cell.length_b   1.000
_cell.length_c   1.000
_cell.angle_alpha   90.00
_cell.angle_beta   90.00
_cell.angle_gamma   90.00
#
_symmetry.space_group_name_H-M   'P 1'
#
loop_
_entity.id
_entity.type
_entity.pdbx_description
1 polymer ?
#
loop_
_entity_poly.entity_id
_entity_poly.type
_entity_poly.pdbx_seq_one_letter_code
_entity_poly.pdbx_strand_id
1 'polypeptide(L)'
;MWCASPSWTFHAHHVAVEFVHPVIMGKRALPAVVVPPGADLVASLRATVRPGDMVVVVAGTAPSDPGGADVAEVMRRGPAWGVETVWIGAGTRPPAGAADHVLWLGTDDPLVASEQFVRIYHLLWELTHVCFEHSGLLQPDLCEEEVCITCSDEGRTAEVVAVDQGGDAVVRTAEGRERIDVSLIDPPRPGDLVLVHAGSAIASLEEGRS
;
A
#
# COMPACT_ATOMS: atom_id res chain seq x y z
N MET A 1 -7.98 -7.92 0.70
CA MET A 1 -6.63 -7.73 1.26
C MET A 1 -5.63 -8.59 0.50
N TRP A 2 -4.49 -8.01 0.13
CA TRP A 2 -3.36 -8.69 -0.52
C TRP A 2 -2.21 -8.83 0.47
N CYS A 3 -1.64 -10.03 0.57
CA CYS A 3 -0.58 -10.35 1.52
C CYS A 3 0.70 -10.72 0.78
N ALA A 4 1.82 -10.09 1.10
CA ALA A 4 3.12 -10.44 0.54
C ALA A 4 4.19 -10.53 1.64
N SER A 5 5.20 -11.36 1.40
CA SER A 5 6.39 -11.48 2.25
C SER A 5 7.49 -12.08 1.38
N PRO A 6 8.22 -11.24 0.63
CA PRO A 6 9.15 -11.72 -0.40
C PRO A 6 10.21 -12.67 0.14
N SER A 7 10.79 -12.34 1.29
CA SER A 7 11.88 -13.12 1.91
C SER A 7 11.39 -14.27 2.80
N TRP A 8 10.14 -14.22 3.27
CA TRP A 8 9.57 -15.22 4.17
C TRP A 8 8.13 -15.55 3.78
N THR A 9 7.97 -16.27 2.69
CA THR A 9 6.66 -16.55 2.06
C THR A 9 5.63 -17.13 3.01
N PHE A 10 6.06 -17.86 4.05
CA PHE A 10 5.19 -18.43 5.07
C PHE A 10 4.41 -17.36 5.85
N HIS A 11 4.98 -16.17 6.10
CA HIS A 11 4.25 -15.09 6.77
C HIS A 11 3.05 -14.61 5.95
N ALA A 12 3.23 -14.42 4.63
CA ALA A 12 2.12 -14.02 3.76
C ALA A 12 0.99 -15.06 3.73
N HIS A 13 1.36 -16.34 3.65
CA HIS A 13 0.39 -17.44 3.71
C HIS A 13 -0.33 -17.51 5.04
N HIS A 14 0.39 -17.32 6.15
CA HIS A 14 -0.17 -17.32 7.49
C HIS A 14 -1.25 -16.23 7.61
N VAL A 15 -0.88 -14.98 7.30
CA VAL A 15 -1.83 -13.85 7.33
C VAL A 15 -3.05 -14.15 6.47
N ALA A 16 -2.87 -14.57 5.21
CA ALA A 16 -4.00 -14.82 4.33
C ALA A 16 -4.91 -15.95 4.83
N VAL A 17 -4.34 -17.08 5.28
CA VAL A 17 -5.10 -18.24 5.76
C VAL A 17 -5.95 -17.89 6.97
N GLU A 18 -5.42 -17.12 7.92
CA GLU A 18 -6.17 -16.82 9.15
C GLU A 18 -7.37 -15.89 8.91
N PHE A 19 -7.28 -15.02 7.91
CA PHE A 19 -8.42 -14.19 7.51
C PHE A 19 -9.44 -14.99 6.69
N VAL A 20 -9.02 -15.88 5.80
CA VAL A 20 -9.94 -16.69 4.97
C VAL A 20 -10.58 -17.83 5.75
N HIS A 21 -9.83 -18.48 6.64
CA HIS A 21 -10.25 -19.64 7.42
C HIS A 21 -9.98 -19.39 8.91
N PRO A 22 -10.75 -18.50 9.56
CA PRO A 22 -10.52 -18.17 10.96
C PRO A 22 -10.73 -19.42 11.83
N VAL A 23 -9.74 -19.71 12.67
CA VAL A 23 -9.70 -20.94 13.49
C VAL A 23 -10.76 -20.96 14.58
N ILE A 24 -11.26 -19.79 14.99
CA ILE A 24 -12.29 -19.64 16.02
C ILE A 24 -13.68 -19.78 15.40
N MET A 25 -14.45 -20.75 15.89
CA MET A 25 -15.82 -21.00 15.45
C MET A 25 -16.69 -19.74 15.56
N GLY A 26 -17.38 -19.41 14.48
CA GLY A 26 -18.30 -18.26 14.41
C GLY A 26 -17.65 -16.94 13.96
N LYS A 27 -16.32 -16.85 13.83
CA LYS A 27 -15.66 -15.66 13.27
C LYS A 27 -15.94 -15.56 11.76
N ARG A 28 -16.19 -14.33 11.29
CA ARG A 28 -16.45 -14.03 9.88
C ARG A 28 -15.19 -14.25 9.04
N ALA A 29 -15.27 -15.05 7.99
CA ALA A 29 -14.21 -15.13 6.99
C ALA A 29 -14.09 -13.81 6.18
N LEU A 30 -12.85 -13.37 5.93
CA LEU A 30 -12.52 -12.14 5.22
C LEU A 30 -11.63 -12.44 4.00
N PRO A 31 -11.84 -11.75 2.87
CA PRO A 31 -11.10 -12.02 1.64
C PRO A 31 -9.63 -11.56 1.77
N ALA A 32 -8.73 -12.54 1.81
CA ALA A 32 -7.30 -12.33 1.77
C ALA A 32 -6.64 -13.22 0.70
N VAL A 33 -5.69 -12.66 -0.04
CA VAL A 33 -5.00 -13.33 -1.14
C VAL A 33 -3.50 -13.15 -0.98
N VAL A 34 -2.74 -14.23 -1.14
CA VAL A 34 -1.27 -14.20 -1.15
C VAL A 34 -0.80 -13.77 -2.55
N VAL A 35 0.08 -12.78 -2.63
CA VAL A 35 0.81 -12.49 -3.87
C VAL A 35 1.73 -13.68 -4.16
N PRO A 36 1.67 -14.29 -5.37
CA PRO A 36 2.44 -15.50 -5.65
C PRO A 36 3.94 -15.34 -5.36
N PRO A 37 4.56 -16.24 -4.57
CA PRO A 37 5.99 -16.20 -4.31
C PRO A 37 6.83 -16.21 -5.58
N GLY A 38 7.85 -15.36 -5.64
CA GLY A 38 8.77 -15.25 -6.78
C GLY A 38 8.18 -14.55 -8.01
N ALA A 39 6.93 -14.10 -7.97
CA ALA A 39 6.40 -13.18 -8.97
C ALA A 39 6.99 -11.76 -8.78
N ASP A 40 6.99 -10.97 -9.84
CA ASP A 40 7.25 -9.53 -9.76
C ASP A 40 6.16 -8.89 -8.89
N LEU A 41 6.54 -8.47 -7.69
CA LEU A 41 5.62 -7.99 -6.66
C LEU A 41 4.87 -6.73 -7.14
N VAL A 42 5.61 -5.77 -7.69
CA VAL A 42 5.08 -4.48 -8.16
C VAL A 42 4.14 -4.71 -9.34
N ALA A 43 4.58 -5.46 -10.35
CA ALA A 43 3.77 -5.73 -11.54
C ALA A 43 2.51 -6.54 -11.21
N SER A 44 2.63 -7.53 -10.32
CA SER A 44 1.50 -8.35 -9.88
C SER A 44 0.43 -7.50 -9.21
N LEU A 45 0.82 -6.72 -8.18
CA LEU A 45 -0.12 -5.86 -7.46
C LEU A 45 -0.70 -4.79 -8.37
N ARG A 46 0.12 -4.12 -9.17
CA ARG A 46 -0.35 -3.13 -10.14
C ARG A 46 -1.46 -3.68 -11.04
N ALA A 47 -1.35 -4.93 -11.46
CA ALA A 47 -2.31 -5.57 -12.35
C ALA A 47 -3.60 -6.05 -11.63
N THR A 48 -3.54 -6.37 -10.34
CA THR A 48 -4.62 -7.08 -9.66
C THR A 48 -5.38 -6.27 -8.63
N VAL A 49 -4.73 -5.31 -7.96
CA VAL A 49 -5.37 -4.54 -6.89
C VAL A 49 -6.42 -3.57 -7.45
N ARG A 50 -7.46 -3.34 -6.65
CA ARG A 50 -8.52 -2.38 -6.92
C ARG A 50 -8.52 -1.26 -5.87
N PRO A 51 -9.02 -0.06 -6.21
CA PRO A 51 -9.25 0.96 -5.20
C PRO A 51 -10.10 0.43 -4.05
N GLY A 52 -9.71 0.74 -2.82
CA GLY A 52 -10.30 0.23 -1.58
C GLY A 52 -9.74 -1.12 -1.12
N ASP A 53 -8.83 -1.75 -1.87
CA ASP A 53 -8.07 -2.89 -1.37
C ASP A 53 -7.04 -2.43 -0.32
N MET A 54 -6.67 -3.37 0.55
CA MET A 54 -5.52 -3.22 1.45
C MET A 54 -4.39 -4.13 1.00
N VAL A 55 -3.15 -3.63 1.05
CA VAL A 55 -1.92 -4.38 0.79
C VAL A 55 -1.10 -4.46 2.08
N VAL A 56 -0.95 -5.67 2.61
CA VAL A 56 -0.16 -5.96 3.80
C VAL A 56 1.12 -6.68 3.38
N VAL A 57 2.27 -6.11 3.72
CA VAL A 57 3.57 -6.71 3.40
C VAL A 57 4.41 -6.89 4.65
N VAL A 58 4.94 -8.11 4.83
CA VAL A 58 5.90 -8.45 5.88
C VAL A 58 7.29 -8.52 5.24
N ALA A 59 8.14 -7.52 5.51
CA ALA A 59 9.50 -7.46 4.97
C ALA A 59 10.38 -6.51 5.79
N GLY A 60 11.66 -6.82 5.91
CA GLY A 60 12.63 -5.88 6.45
C GLY A 60 13.06 -4.82 5.42
N THR A 61 13.85 -3.86 5.87
CA THR A 61 14.54 -2.86 5.02
C THR A 61 16.04 -3.13 4.94
N ALA A 62 16.53 -4.20 5.58
CA ALA A 62 17.94 -4.52 5.58
C ALA A 62 18.44 -4.68 4.13
N PRO A 63 19.64 -4.18 3.78
CA PRO A 63 20.19 -4.34 2.43
C PRO A 63 20.32 -5.80 1.98
N SER A 64 20.37 -6.72 2.94
CA SER A 64 20.37 -8.17 2.74
C SER A 64 18.99 -8.78 2.49
N ASP A 65 17.91 -8.00 2.59
CA ASP A 65 16.56 -8.42 2.27
C ASP A 65 16.30 -8.09 0.77
N PRO A 66 16.40 -9.09 -0.13
CA PRO A 66 16.31 -8.86 -1.57
C PRO A 66 14.95 -8.31 -2.02
N GLY A 67 13.92 -8.38 -1.17
CA GLY A 67 12.59 -7.82 -1.47
C GLY A 67 12.37 -6.38 -1.02
N GLY A 68 13.26 -5.79 -0.21
CA GLY A 68 13.00 -4.50 0.45
C GLY A 68 12.74 -3.34 -0.52
N ALA A 69 13.44 -3.32 -1.66
CA ALA A 69 13.25 -2.30 -2.69
C ALA A 69 11.87 -2.40 -3.38
N ASP A 70 11.45 -3.61 -3.75
CA ASP A 70 10.14 -3.85 -4.37
C ASP A 70 9.01 -3.51 -3.39
N VAL A 71 9.19 -3.79 -2.10
CA VAL A 71 8.23 -3.42 -1.06
C VAL A 71 8.11 -1.90 -0.95
N ALA A 72 9.23 -1.17 -0.87
CA ALA A 72 9.20 0.29 -0.84
C ALA A 72 8.46 0.87 -2.06
N GLU A 73 8.67 0.27 -3.24
CA GLU A 73 8.01 0.71 -4.47
C GLU A 73 6.50 0.44 -4.47
N VAL A 74 6.07 -0.71 -3.94
CA VAL A 74 4.64 -0.99 -3.71
C VAL A 74 4.02 0.05 -2.80
N MET A 75 4.66 0.36 -1.67
CA MET A 75 4.11 1.31 -0.70
C MET A 75 4.00 2.71 -1.32
N ARG A 76 5.02 3.13 -2.06
CA ARG A 76 5.06 4.42 -2.76
C ARG A 76 3.95 4.55 -3.82
N ARG A 77 3.65 3.47 -4.53
CA ARG A 77 2.61 3.44 -5.58
C ARG A 77 1.19 3.21 -5.04
N GLY A 78 1.06 2.71 -3.81
CA GLY A 78 -0.21 2.39 -3.17
C GLY A 78 -1.29 3.47 -3.31
N PRO A 79 -0.97 4.74 -2.97
CA PRO A 79 -1.91 5.85 -3.11
C PRO A 79 -2.43 6.04 -4.55
N ALA A 80 -1.56 5.95 -5.57
CA ALA A 80 -1.98 6.04 -6.98
C ALA A 80 -2.86 4.86 -7.42
N TRP A 81 -2.76 3.72 -6.74
CA TRP A 81 -3.63 2.56 -6.99
C TRP A 81 -4.92 2.60 -6.18
N GLY A 82 -5.04 3.53 -5.23
CA GLY A 82 -6.16 3.64 -4.30
C GLY A 82 -6.18 2.54 -3.26
N VAL A 83 -5.03 1.97 -2.92
CA VAL A 83 -4.92 0.92 -1.90
C VAL A 83 -4.34 1.46 -0.62
N GLU A 84 -4.83 0.94 0.50
CA GLU A 84 -4.26 1.22 1.81
C GLU A 84 -3.10 0.25 2.10
N THR A 85 -1.99 0.79 2.58
CA THR A 85 -0.72 0.07 2.67
C THR A 85 -0.27 -0.15 4.12
N VAL A 86 0.00 -1.40 4.47
CA VAL A 86 0.51 -1.79 5.80
C VAL A 86 1.85 -2.49 5.63
N TRP A 87 2.91 -1.90 6.16
CA TRP A 87 4.25 -2.47 6.16
C TRP A 87 4.64 -2.92 7.56
N ILE A 88 4.78 -4.25 7.72
CA ILE A 88 5.28 -4.90 8.93
C ILE A 88 6.74 -5.30 8.69
N GLY A 89 7.66 -4.87 9.55
CA GLY A 89 9.07 -5.18 9.35
C GLY A 89 9.95 -4.95 10.57
N ALA A 90 11.25 -5.15 10.38
CA ALA A 90 12.25 -5.09 11.44
C ALA A 90 13.56 -4.48 10.92
N GLY A 91 14.40 -4.02 11.86
CA GLY A 91 15.68 -3.38 11.59
C GLY A 91 15.57 -1.87 11.44
N THR A 92 16.21 -1.28 10.43
CA THR A 92 16.16 0.18 10.22
C THR A 92 14.76 0.61 9.79
N ARG A 93 14.07 1.40 10.62
CA ARG A 93 12.69 1.83 10.31
C ARG A 93 12.67 2.67 9.03
N PRO A 94 11.73 2.41 8.09
CA PRO A 94 11.57 3.26 6.92
C PRO A 94 11.13 4.67 7.33
N PRO A 95 11.37 5.70 6.47
CA PRO A 95 11.02 7.08 6.79
C PRO A 95 9.51 7.24 7.03
N ALA A 96 9.13 8.30 7.73
CA ALA A 96 7.72 8.64 7.89
C ALA A 96 7.05 8.85 6.53
N GLY A 97 5.83 8.34 6.36
CA GLY A 97 5.11 8.37 5.08
C GLY A 97 5.57 7.32 4.06
N ALA A 98 6.45 6.38 4.44
CA ALA A 98 6.86 5.29 3.55
C ALA A 98 5.73 4.29 3.24
N ALA A 99 4.68 4.25 4.06
CA ALA A 99 3.42 3.52 3.87
C ALA A 99 2.35 4.21 4.74
N ASP A 100 1.07 3.91 4.52
CA ASP A 100 -0.02 4.44 5.34
C ASP A 100 0.13 4.00 6.80
N HIS A 101 0.51 2.73 7.01
CA HIS A 101 0.76 2.15 8.33
C HIS A 101 2.09 1.41 8.38
N VAL A 102 2.94 1.76 9.34
CA VAL A 102 4.25 1.10 9.56
C VAL A 102 4.32 0.49 10.96
N LEU A 103 4.34 -0.84 11.03
CA LEU A 103 4.50 -1.62 12.25
C LEU A 103 5.92 -2.18 12.29
N TRP A 104 6.79 -1.64 13.15
CA TRP A 104 8.23 -1.90 13.07
C TRP A 104 8.84 -2.42 14.37
N LEU A 105 9.68 -3.44 14.24
CA LEU A 105 10.45 -4.03 15.33
C LEU A 105 11.88 -3.51 15.35
N GLY A 106 12.40 -3.19 16.54
CA GLY A 106 13.79 -2.73 16.74
C GLY A 106 14.82 -3.85 16.87
N THR A 107 14.65 -4.97 16.14
CA THR A 107 15.57 -6.10 16.15
C THR A 107 16.16 -6.34 14.76
N ASP A 108 17.45 -6.62 14.69
CA ASP A 108 18.13 -7.06 13.47
C ASP A 108 18.24 -8.58 13.37
N ASP A 109 17.90 -9.32 14.44
CA ASP A 109 17.87 -10.79 14.43
C ASP A 109 16.63 -11.28 13.67
N PRO A 110 16.79 -11.96 12.51
CA PRO A 110 15.67 -12.42 11.69
C PRO A 110 14.77 -13.45 12.39
N LEU A 111 15.31 -14.28 13.29
CA LEU A 111 14.52 -15.29 14.00
C LEU A 111 13.62 -14.62 15.04
N VAL A 112 14.18 -13.68 15.80
CA VAL A 112 13.43 -12.86 16.77
C VAL A 112 12.39 -11.99 16.06
N ALA A 113 12.75 -11.41 14.91
CA ALA A 113 11.81 -10.64 14.08
C ALA A 113 10.65 -11.53 13.61
N SER A 114 10.95 -12.72 13.07
CA SER A 114 9.94 -13.65 12.56
C SER A 114 8.94 -14.07 13.64
N GLU A 115 9.40 -14.41 14.84
CA GLU A 115 8.51 -14.73 15.97
C GLU A 115 7.58 -13.56 16.31
N GLN A 116 8.12 -12.35 16.38
CA GLN A 116 7.35 -11.17 16.75
C GLN A 116 6.41 -10.70 15.63
N PHE A 117 6.72 -10.93 14.36
CA PHE A 117 5.78 -10.71 13.27
C PHE A 117 4.51 -11.52 13.47
N VAL A 118 4.63 -12.78 13.91
CA VAL A 118 3.46 -13.62 14.24
C VAL A 118 2.54 -12.95 15.24
N ARG A 119 3.12 -12.42 16.31
CA ARG A 119 2.37 -11.69 17.32
C ARG A 119 1.69 -10.44 16.75
N ILE A 120 2.39 -9.67 15.91
CA ILE A 120 1.83 -8.44 15.32
C ILE A 120 0.60 -8.76 14.46
N TYR A 121 0.71 -9.69 13.51
CA TYR A 121 -0.43 -9.98 12.64
C TYR A 121 -1.54 -10.77 13.34
N HIS A 122 -1.24 -11.50 14.42
CA HIS A 122 -2.27 -12.06 15.32
C HIS A 122 -3.04 -11.00 16.07
N LEU A 123 -2.38 -9.97 16.58
CA LEU A 123 -3.06 -8.83 17.20
C LEU A 123 -3.93 -8.08 16.18
N LEU A 124 -3.42 -7.88 14.95
CA LEU A 124 -4.20 -7.28 13.86
C LEU A 124 -5.45 -8.11 13.55
N TRP A 125 -5.31 -9.44 13.44
CA TRP A 125 -6.41 -10.36 13.22
C TRP A 125 -7.44 -10.30 14.36
N GLU A 126 -6.98 -10.37 15.62
CA GLU A 126 -7.85 -10.35 16.79
C GLU A 126 -8.64 -9.04 16.87
N LEU A 127 -7.95 -7.90 16.75
CA LEU A 127 -8.58 -6.57 16.78
C LEU A 127 -9.57 -6.38 15.64
N THR A 128 -9.25 -6.88 14.43
CA THR A 128 -10.19 -6.84 13.30
C THR A 128 -11.49 -7.56 13.65
N HIS A 129 -11.41 -8.74 14.26
CA HIS A 129 -12.60 -9.48 14.66
C HIS A 129 -13.34 -8.86 15.84
N VAL A 130 -12.63 -8.28 16.81
CA VAL A 130 -13.24 -7.49 17.90
C VAL A 130 -14.07 -6.36 17.33
N CYS A 131 -13.56 -5.63 16.33
CA CYS A 131 -14.30 -4.57 15.66
C CYS A 131 -15.54 -5.08 14.91
N PHE A 132 -15.50 -6.28 14.30
CA PHE A 132 -16.69 -6.87 13.68
C PHE A 132 -17.73 -7.34 14.68
N GLU A 133 -17.31 -7.88 15.82
CA GLU A 133 -18.20 -8.35 16.89
C GLU A 133 -18.79 -7.19 17.69
N HIS A 134 -18.03 -6.11 17.81
CA HIS A 134 -18.38 -4.90 18.55
C HIS A 134 -18.34 -3.69 17.62
N SER A 135 -19.15 -3.72 16.55
CA SER A 135 -19.19 -2.64 15.55
C SER A 135 -19.51 -1.25 16.13
N GLY A 136 -20.12 -1.19 17.32
CA GLY A 136 -20.31 0.06 18.08
C GLY A 136 -19.02 0.72 18.57
N LEU A 137 -17.88 0.05 18.53
CA LEU A 137 -16.54 0.64 18.75
C LEU A 137 -16.06 1.46 17.55
N LEU A 138 -16.59 1.18 16.35
CA LEU A 138 -16.29 1.88 15.10
C LEU A 138 -17.43 2.84 14.78
N GLN A 139 -17.73 3.78 15.67
CA GLN A 139 -18.57 4.91 15.30
C GLN A 139 -17.68 5.95 14.61
N PRO A 140 -17.85 6.20 13.30
CA PRO A 140 -17.16 7.31 12.68
C PRO A 140 -17.69 8.61 13.30
N ASP A 141 -16.79 9.49 13.71
CA ASP A 141 -17.12 10.91 13.79
C ASP A 141 -17.41 11.34 12.35
N LEU A 142 -18.70 11.40 11.99
CA LEU A 142 -19.16 11.85 10.69
C LEU A 142 -18.78 13.34 10.55
N CYS A 143 -17.59 13.61 10.04
CA CYS A 143 -17.27 14.89 9.44
C CYS A 143 -17.96 14.95 8.08
N GLU A 144 -19.25 15.30 8.08
CA GLU A 144 -20.01 15.66 6.88
C GLU A 144 -19.55 17.03 6.38
N GLU A 145 -18.36 17.13 5.79
CA GLU A 145 -18.05 18.25 4.93
C GLU A 145 -18.11 17.75 3.49
N GLU A 146 -19.17 18.14 2.76
CA GLU A 146 -19.18 18.15 1.30
C GLU A 146 -18.10 19.13 0.83
N VAL A 147 -16.84 18.69 0.84
CA VAL A 147 -15.74 19.48 0.30
C VAL A 147 -15.91 19.49 -1.21
N CYS A 148 -16.16 20.68 -1.75
CA CYS A 148 -16.19 20.88 -3.19
C CYS A 148 -14.83 20.46 -3.77
N ILE A 149 -14.80 19.42 -4.60
CA ILE A 149 -13.61 18.92 -5.33
C ILE A 149 -12.86 19.97 -6.16
N THR A 150 -13.50 21.11 -6.50
CA THR A 150 -12.80 22.24 -7.17
C THR A 150 -12.20 23.25 -6.18
N CYS A 151 -12.53 23.15 -4.89
CA CYS A 151 -11.97 23.96 -3.79
C CYS A 151 -11.16 23.11 -2.79
N SER A 152 -11.01 21.81 -3.03
CA SER A 152 -10.12 20.95 -2.24
C SER A 152 -8.69 21.24 -2.69
N ASP A 153 -7.88 21.79 -1.79
CA ASP A 153 -6.42 22.02 -1.97
C ASP A 153 -5.62 20.70 -1.97
N GLU A 154 -6.25 19.58 -2.31
CA GLU A 154 -5.66 18.26 -2.19
C GLU A 154 -4.88 17.89 -3.46
N GLY A 155 -3.58 17.63 -3.28
CA GLY A 155 -2.74 17.01 -4.29
C GLY A 155 -2.87 15.50 -4.23
N ARG A 156 -3.24 14.86 -5.34
CA ARG A 156 -3.40 13.40 -5.43
C ARG A 156 -2.22 12.78 -6.15
N THR A 157 -1.67 11.69 -5.59
CA THR A 157 -0.65 10.91 -6.28
C THR A 157 -1.26 10.16 -7.46
N ALA A 158 -0.59 10.22 -8.60
CA ALA A 158 -1.01 9.51 -9.81
C ALA A 158 0.17 8.80 -10.47
N GLU A 159 -0.09 7.64 -11.09
CA GLU A 159 0.89 6.91 -11.89
C GLU A 159 0.67 7.18 -13.38
N VAL A 160 1.70 7.58 -14.10
CA VAL A 160 1.64 7.83 -15.53
C VAL A 160 1.45 6.51 -16.30
N VAL A 161 0.40 6.44 -17.10
CA VAL A 161 0.08 5.26 -17.93
C VAL A 161 0.60 5.46 -19.36
N ALA A 162 0.40 6.65 -19.92
CA ALA A 162 0.84 7.01 -21.25
C ALA A 162 1.04 8.52 -21.34
N VAL A 163 1.97 8.96 -22.19
CA VAL A 163 2.27 10.38 -22.43
C VAL A 163 1.99 10.68 -23.90
N ASP A 164 1.26 11.76 -24.14
CA ASP A 164 0.90 12.22 -25.47
C ASP A 164 1.94 13.23 -25.98
N GLN A 165 2.03 13.42 -27.30
CA GLN A 165 3.02 14.36 -27.88
C GLN A 165 2.66 15.84 -27.63
N GLY A 166 1.48 16.12 -27.06
CA GLY A 166 0.89 17.46 -26.93
C GLY A 166 0.99 18.11 -25.55
N GLY A 167 1.76 17.56 -24.61
CA GLY A 167 1.86 18.11 -23.24
C GLY A 167 0.83 17.56 -22.25
N ASP A 168 0.09 16.53 -22.65
CA ASP A 168 -0.84 15.80 -21.79
C ASP A 168 -0.34 14.39 -21.48
N ALA A 169 -0.78 13.84 -20.35
CA ALA A 169 -0.59 12.43 -20.01
C ALA A 169 -1.90 11.78 -19.54
N VAL A 170 -2.05 10.49 -19.79
CA VAL A 170 -3.07 9.66 -19.14
C VAL A 170 -2.44 9.04 -17.90
N VAL A 171 -3.08 9.24 -16.75
CA VAL A 171 -2.61 8.73 -15.45
C VAL A 171 -3.63 7.80 -14.82
N ARG A 172 -3.18 6.95 -13.89
CA ARG A 172 -4.00 6.17 -12.97
C ARG A 172 -3.97 6.84 -11.60
N THR A 173 -5.14 7.02 -11.02
CA THR A 173 -5.35 7.50 -9.65
C THR A 173 -6.20 6.49 -8.88
N ALA A 174 -6.39 6.73 -7.58
CA ALA A 174 -7.34 6.00 -6.75
C ALA A 174 -8.78 6.02 -7.33
N GLU A 175 -9.17 7.06 -8.04
CA GLU A 175 -10.53 7.24 -8.59
C GLU A 175 -10.68 6.66 -10.01
N GLY A 176 -9.58 6.23 -10.61
CA GLY A 176 -9.55 5.69 -11.97
C GLY A 176 -8.57 6.40 -12.87
N ARG A 177 -8.79 6.30 -14.18
CA ARG A 177 -7.92 6.92 -15.17
C ARG A 177 -8.44 8.29 -15.57
N GLU A 178 -7.54 9.26 -15.62
CA GLU A 178 -7.82 10.61 -16.07
C GLU A 178 -6.70 11.16 -16.95
N ARG A 179 -7.00 12.21 -17.69
CA ARG A 179 -6.03 12.93 -18.52
C ARG A 179 -5.65 14.21 -17.79
N ILE A 180 -4.35 14.47 -17.70
CA ILE A 180 -3.80 15.63 -17.01
C ILE A 180 -2.85 16.40 -17.92
N ASP A 181 -2.72 17.69 -17.67
CA ASP A 181 -1.66 18.52 -18.23
C ASP A 181 -0.33 18.23 -17.51
N VAL A 182 0.75 18.06 -18.25
CA VAL A 182 2.11 17.84 -17.71
C VAL A 182 3.09 18.93 -18.11
N SER A 183 2.60 20.10 -18.54
CA SER A 183 3.42 21.20 -19.05
C SER A 183 4.28 21.88 -17.97
N LEU A 184 3.91 21.72 -16.69
CA LEU A 184 4.57 22.33 -15.54
C LEU A 184 5.75 21.52 -14.97
N ILE A 185 5.96 20.31 -15.46
CA ILE A 185 7.03 19.40 -15.01
C ILE A 185 7.89 18.97 -16.19
N ASP A 186 9.04 18.36 -15.90
CA ASP A 186 9.81 17.67 -16.94
C ASP A 186 8.97 16.53 -17.54
N PRO A 187 9.11 16.23 -18.85
CA PRO A 187 8.29 15.22 -19.53
C PRO A 187 8.38 13.86 -18.82
N PRO A 188 7.27 13.37 -18.23
CA PRO A 188 7.29 12.12 -17.50
C PRO A 188 7.33 10.92 -18.47
N ARG A 189 7.58 9.73 -17.92
CA ARG A 189 7.53 8.45 -18.63
C ARG A 189 6.41 7.57 -18.06
N PRO A 190 5.89 6.62 -18.85
CA PRO A 190 5.01 5.59 -18.32
C PRO A 190 5.66 4.88 -17.12
N GLY A 191 4.92 4.81 -16.01
CA GLY A 191 5.37 4.24 -14.74
C GLY A 191 5.83 5.28 -13.70
N ASP A 192 6.07 6.52 -14.10
CA ASP A 192 6.46 7.59 -13.17
C ASP A 192 5.28 7.97 -12.26
N LEU A 193 5.59 8.41 -11.04
CA LEU A 193 4.59 8.98 -10.13
C LEU A 193 4.66 10.50 -10.19
N VAL A 194 3.48 11.12 -10.22
CA VAL A 194 3.32 12.58 -10.24
C VAL A 194 2.30 13.00 -9.19
N LEU A 195 2.43 14.23 -8.72
CA LEU A 195 1.44 14.88 -7.88
C LEU A 195 0.50 15.70 -8.77
N VAL A 196 -0.79 15.39 -8.73
CA VAL A 196 -1.83 16.01 -9.56
C VAL A 196 -2.71 16.92 -8.72
N HIS A 197 -2.93 18.14 -9.19
CA HIS A 197 -3.87 19.07 -8.61
C HIS A 197 -4.64 19.78 -9.74
N ALA A 198 -5.96 19.88 -9.61
CA ALA A 198 -6.85 20.53 -10.59
C ALA A 198 -6.61 20.10 -12.05
N GLY A 199 -6.30 18.81 -12.29
CA GLY A 199 -6.05 18.27 -13.62
C GLY A 199 -4.68 18.57 -14.22
N SER A 200 -3.73 19.10 -13.43
CA SER A 200 -2.35 19.36 -13.85
C SER A 200 -1.36 18.65 -12.94
N ALA A 201 -0.27 18.10 -13.50
CA ALA A 201 0.86 17.62 -12.73
C ALA A 201 1.65 18.82 -12.20
N ILE A 202 1.77 18.93 -10.87
CA ILE A 202 2.48 20.04 -10.20
C ILE A 202 3.87 19.64 -9.70
N ALA A 203 4.15 18.34 -9.61
CA ALA A 203 5.47 17.82 -9.25
C ALA A 203 5.65 16.37 -9.75
N SER A 204 6.89 16.01 -10.09
CA SER A 204 7.31 14.63 -10.25
C SER A 204 7.73 14.07 -8.89
N LEU A 205 7.25 12.88 -8.54
CA LEU A 205 7.63 12.18 -7.32
C LEU A 205 8.79 11.24 -7.68
N GLU A 206 9.99 11.82 -7.77
CA GLU A 206 11.20 11.08 -8.13
C GLU A 206 11.50 9.94 -7.13
N GLU A 207 12.15 8.88 -7.65
CA GLU A 207 12.93 7.96 -6.83
C GLU A 207 13.98 8.78 -6.07
N GLY A 208 14.11 8.59 -4.75
CA GLY A 208 15.12 9.28 -3.94
C GLY A 208 16.53 9.14 -4.53
N ARG A 209 16.93 10.11 -5.35
CA ARG A 209 18.29 10.39 -5.74
C ARG A 209 18.77 11.57 -4.91
N SER A 210 19.16 11.29 -3.67
CA SER A 210 20.13 12.10 -2.93
C SER A 210 21.20 11.20 -2.36
#